data_AF-A0A936W9Q7-F1
#
_entry.id   AF-A0A936W9Q7-F1
#
_cell.length_a   1.000
_cell.length_b   1.000
_cell.length_c   1.000
_cell.angle_alpha   90.00
_cell.angle_beta   90.00
_cell.angle_gamma   90.00
#
_symmetry.space_group_name_H-M   'P 1'
#
loop_
_entity.id
_entity.type
_entity.pdbx_description
1 polymer ?
#
loop_
_entity_poly.entity_id
_entity_poly.type
_entity_poly.pdbx_seq_one_letter_code
_entity_poly.pdbx_strand_id
1 'polypeptide(L)'
;MTRTLALAITIFSFSFNLSAQSTPGKDPLGELAGTTSLKWSVIGTESPATGACAVGEAYYTFQRSPAQVVVQQCAGGSWTSRTLPVTNWSTNGKSGVAFGGASYELKSLPPAAPVCKGNVNCLRLASMPDGKTDATTTIYLTR
;
A
#
# COMPACT_ATOMS: atom_id res chain seq x y z
N MET A 1 30.45 -55.25 8.42
CA MET A 1 30.70 -54.11 9.32
C MET A 1 29.88 -52.93 8.83
N THR A 2 28.68 -52.75 9.37
CA THR A 2 27.69 -51.77 8.90
C THR A 2 27.76 -50.56 9.83
N ARG A 3 28.16 -49.40 9.30
CA ARG A 3 28.18 -48.13 10.04
C ARG A 3 27.02 -47.26 9.54
N THR A 4 25.95 -47.24 10.32
CA THR A 4 24.81 -46.34 10.12
C THR A 4 25.14 -44.98 10.72
N LEU A 5 25.37 -43.97 9.88
CA LEU A 5 25.45 -42.58 10.30
C LEU A 5 24.03 -41.99 10.37
N ALA A 6 23.56 -41.69 11.57
CA ALA A 6 22.34 -40.92 11.78
C ALA A 6 22.68 -39.42 11.69
N LEU A 7 22.18 -38.77 10.64
CA LEU A 7 22.27 -37.33 10.43
C LEU A 7 21.12 -36.65 11.19
N ALA A 8 21.44 -35.95 12.28
CA ALA A 8 20.46 -35.15 13.02
C ALA A 8 20.27 -33.79 12.31
N ILE A 9 19.14 -33.61 11.63
CA ILE A 9 18.72 -32.34 11.05
C ILE A 9 17.93 -31.57 12.12
N THR A 10 18.54 -30.52 12.68
CA THR A 10 17.87 -29.57 13.56
C THR A 10 17.07 -28.58 12.72
N ILE A 11 15.76 -28.75 12.69
CA ILE A 11 14.82 -27.81 12.05
C ILE A 11 14.59 -26.65 13.01
N PHE A 12 15.19 -25.48 12.71
CA PHE A 12 14.91 -24.23 13.41
C PHE A 12 13.58 -23.66 12.89
N SER A 13 12.49 -23.91 13.61
CA SER A 13 11.18 -23.30 13.33
C SER A 13 11.16 -21.86 13.83
N PHE A 14 11.46 -20.89 12.97
CA PHE A 14 11.17 -19.48 13.25
C PHE A 14 9.68 -19.21 13.04
N SER A 15 8.92 -19.17 14.13
CA SER A 15 7.55 -18.67 14.13
C SER A 15 7.56 -17.15 13.99
N PHE A 16 7.45 -16.64 12.77
CA PHE A 16 7.19 -15.22 12.52
C PHE A 16 5.73 -14.89 12.90
N ASN A 17 5.52 -14.38 14.11
CA ASN A 17 4.27 -13.70 14.45
C ASN A 17 4.24 -12.34 13.74
N LEU A 18 3.72 -12.30 12.52
CA LEU A 18 3.58 -11.08 11.71
C LEU A 18 2.24 -10.39 11.99
N SER A 19 2.01 -9.93 13.22
CA SER A 19 0.89 -9.04 13.55
C SER A 19 1.26 -7.59 13.23
N ALA A 20 1.28 -7.25 11.94
CA ALA A 20 1.14 -5.86 11.53
C ALA A 20 -0.29 -5.42 11.91
N GLN A 21 -0.49 -4.94 13.14
CA GLN A 21 -1.75 -4.35 13.58
C GLN A 21 -1.78 -2.88 13.15
N SER A 22 -2.86 -2.50 12.47
CA SER A 22 -3.27 -1.11 12.34
C SER A 22 -3.37 -0.52 13.75
N THR A 23 -2.53 0.46 14.08
CA THR A 23 -2.54 1.08 15.41
C THR A 23 -3.80 1.94 15.54
N PRO A 24 -4.74 1.61 16.45
CA PRO A 24 -5.92 2.43 16.64
C PRO A 24 -5.52 3.87 17.04
N GLY A 25 -6.08 4.87 16.36
CA GLY A 25 -5.84 6.29 16.67
C GLY A 25 -4.73 6.98 15.87
N LYS A 26 -4.10 6.30 14.90
CA LYS A 26 -3.15 6.94 13.98
C LYS A 26 -3.91 7.74 12.90
N ASP A 27 -3.55 9.01 12.69
CA ASP A 27 -4.13 9.86 11.64
C ASP A 27 -3.75 9.33 10.24
N PRO A 28 -4.67 8.70 9.49
CA PRO A 28 -4.35 8.03 8.23
C PRO A 28 -3.91 9.01 7.15
N LEU A 29 -4.56 10.17 7.06
CA LEU A 29 -4.14 11.24 6.16
C LEU A 29 -2.79 11.82 6.58
N GLY A 30 -2.51 11.94 7.88
CA GLY A 30 -1.20 12.33 8.39
C GLY A 30 -0.08 11.37 7.97
N GLU A 31 -0.35 10.06 7.94
CA GLU A 31 0.59 9.06 7.44
C GLU A 31 0.79 9.15 5.92
N LEU A 32 -0.28 9.43 5.18
CA LEU A 32 -0.22 9.53 3.72
C LEU A 32 0.33 10.86 3.20
N ALA A 33 0.10 11.98 3.89
CA ALA A 33 0.45 13.32 3.45
C ALA A 33 1.62 13.93 4.24
N GLY A 34 2.03 13.33 5.35
CA GLY A 34 3.03 13.89 6.24
C GLY A 34 2.56 15.23 6.83
N THR A 35 3.46 16.24 6.83
CA THR A 35 3.12 17.58 7.31
C THR A 35 2.35 18.41 6.28
N THR A 36 2.63 18.22 4.99
CA THR A 36 2.08 19.03 3.89
C THR A 36 1.56 18.16 2.75
N SER A 37 2.48 17.49 2.05
CA SER A 37 2.21 16.66 0.89
C SER A 37 3.25 15.55 0.76
N LEU A 38 2.81 14.36 0.36
CA LEU A 38 3.72 13.25 0.00
C LEU A 38 3.23 12.56 -1.26
N LYS A 39 4.18 12.23 -2.14
CA LYS A 39 3.97 11.44 -3.34
C LYS A 39 4.33 9.98 -3.08
N TRP A 40 3.46 9.09 -3.54
CA TRP A 40 3.61 7.63 -3.48
C TRP A 40 3.56 7.04 -4.88
N SER A 41 4.34 5.99 -5.12
CA SER A 41 4.28 5.19 -6.34
C SER A 41 3.52 3.90 -6.10
N VAL A 42 2.71 3.46 -7.07
CA VAL A 42 2.16 2.11 -7.05
C VAL A 42 3.23 1.09 -7.43
N ILE A 43 3.32 0.03 -6.65
CA ILE A 43 4.25 -1.09 -6.90
C ILE A 43 3.71 -1.95 -8.04
N GLY A 44 4.61 -2.47 -8.88
CA GLY A 44 4.30 -3.54 -9.84
C GLY A 44 4.24 -3.11 -11.30
N THR A 45 4.62 -1.87 -11.60
CA THR A 45 4.76 -1.38 -12.98
C THR A 45 5.99 -0.47 -13.05
N GLU A 46 6.91 -0.80 -13.95
CA GLU A 46 8.13 -0.03 -14.21
C GLU A 46 8.03 0.63 -15.58
N SER A 47 8.42 1.90 -15.68
CA SER A 47 8.26 2.67 -16.91
C SER A 47 9.19 2.11 -17.97
N PRO A 48 8.75 1.96 -19.23
CA PRO A 48 9.69 1.70 -20.31
C PRO A 48 10.65 2.89 -20.43
N ALA A 49 11.92 2.61 -20.69
CA ALA A 49 12.98 3.62 -20.79
C ALA A 49 12.76 4.67 -21.91
N THR A 50 11.74 4.49 -22.75
CA THR A 50 11.43 5.31 -23.92
C THR A 50 10.56 6.55 -23.61
N GLY A 51 10.34 6.89 -22.34
CA GLY A 51 9.68 8.13 -21.92
C GLY A 51 8.15 8.11 -21.98
N ALA A 52 7.55 7.02 -22.47
CA ALA A 52 6.14 6.70 -22.27
C ALA A 52 5.94 6.08 -20.90
N CYS A 53 4.77 6.26 -20.29
CA CYS A 53 4.44 5.58 -19.03
C CYS A 53 3.99 4.14 -19.29
N ALA A 54 4.22 3.24 -18.33
CA ALA A 54 3.73 1.86 -18.41
C ALA A 54 2.25 1.81 -17.99
N VAL A 55 1.43 1.08 -18.75
CA VAL A 55 0.02 0.86 -18.38
C VAL A 55 -0.05 0.22 -17.01
N GLY A 56 -0.85 0.82 -16.11
CA GLY A 56 -0.96 0.40 -14.72
C GLY A 56 -0.06 1.17 -13.76
N GLU A 57 0.88 1.97 -14.26
CA GLU A 57 1.62 2.91 -13.41
C GLU A 57 0.69 3.96 -12.84
N ALA A 58 0.93 4.27 -11.57
CA ALA A 58 0.18 5.31 -10.89
C ALA A 58 1.00 5.97 -9.80
N TYR A 59 0.79 7.28 -9.63
CA TYR A 59 1.26 8.06 -8.50
C TYR A 59 0.09 8.65 -7.74
N TYR A 60 0.21 8.66 -6.42
CA TYR A 60 -0.75 9.27 -5.51
C TYR A 60 -0.04 10.35 -4.71
N THR A 61 -0.43 11.61 -4.91
CA THR A 61 0.08 12.73 -4.12
C THR A 61 -0.97 13.17 -3.13
N PHE A 62 -0.84 12.75 -1.87
CA PHE A 62 -1.77 13.13 -0.80
C PHE A 62 -1.33 14.47 -0.21
N GLN A 63 -2.30 15.35 0.01
CA GLN A 63 -2.12 16.68 0.56
C GLN A 63 -3.02 16.84 1.78
N ARG A 64 -2.50 17.53 2.80
CA ARG A 64 -3.20 17.70 4.08
C ARG A 64 -4.13 18.91 4.10
N SER A 65 -3.76 19.99 3.40
CA SER A 65 -4.54 21.22 3.31
C SER A 65 -4.42 21.82 1.90
N PRO A 66 -5.50 21.82 1.08
CA PRO A 66 -6.75 21.12 1.34
C PRO A 66 -6.54 19.59 1.41
N ALA A 67 -7.42 18.88 2.11
CA ALA A 67 -7.39 17.42 2.19
C ALA A 67 -7.78 16.80 0.85
N GLN A 68 -6.80 16.43 0.04
CA GLN A 68 -7.01 15.91 -1.30
C GLN A 68 -5.91 14.93 -1.73
N VAL A 69 -6.19 14.18 -2.79
CA VAL A 69 -5.20 13.33 -3.47
C VAL A 69 -5.20 13.64 -4.96
N VAL A 70 -4.01 13.90 -5.50
CA VAL A 70 -3.78 13.94 -6.94
C VAL A 70 -3.38 12.55 -7.38
N VAL A 71 -4.26 11.92 -8.16
CA VAL A 71 -4.05 10.59 -8.75
C VAL A 71 -3.56 10.78 -10.17
N GLN A 72 -2.31 10.42 -10.43
CA GLN A 72 -1.76 10.31 -11.78
C GLN A 72 -1.76 8.85 -12.18
N GLN A 73 -2.40 8.49 -13.29
CA GLN A 73 -2.47 7.12 -13.80
C GLN A 73 -2.08 7.07 -15.26
N CYS A 74 -1.28 6.08 -15.62
CA CYS A 74 -0.94 5.81 -17.00
C CYS A 74 -2.04 4.97 -17.65
N ALA A 75 -2.67 5.51 -18.69
CA ALA A 75 -3.64 4.82 -19.51
C ALA A 75 -3.23 4.98 -20.98
N GLY A 76 -3.06 3.86 -21.69
CA GLY A 76 -2.68 3.88 -23.11
C GLY A 76 -1.35 4.60 -23.40
N GLY A 77 -0.37 4.50 -22.49
CA GLY A 77 0.94 5.14 -22.63
C GLY A 77 0.96 6.64 -22.35
N SER A 78 -0.16 7.22 -21.90
CA SER A 78 -0.27 8.63 -21.53
C SER A 78 -0.67 8.81 -20.08
N TRP A 79 -0.05 9.79 -19.41
CA TRP A 79 -0.42 10.18 -18.05
C TRP A 79 -1.73 10.95 -18.04
N THR A 80 -2.68 10.47 -17.24
CA THR A 80 -3.90 11.17 -16.88
C THR A 80 -3.81 11.60 -15.42
N SER A 81 -4.33 12.78 -15.08
CA SER A 81 -4.31 13.29 -13.71
C SER A 81 -5.70 13.71 -13.28
N ARG A 82 -6.09 13.36 -12.06
CA ARG A 82 -7.33 13.82 -11.42
C ARG A 82 -7.08 14.16 -9.96
N THR A 83 -7.75 15.20 -9.48
CA THR A 83 -7.73 15.59 -8.06
C THR A 83 -9.02 15.14 -7.40
N LEU A 84 -8.92 14.44 -6.28
CA LEU A 84 -10.05 13.91 -5.53
C LEU A 84 -10.00 14.43 -4.10
N PRO A 85 -11.15 14.84 -3.51
CA PRO A 85 -11.19 15.13 -2.08
C PRO A 85 -10.86 13.87 -1.27
N VAL A 86 -10.20 14.06 -0.14
CA VAL A 86 -9.85 12.98 0.79
C VAL A 86 -10.48 13.25 2.15
N THR A 87 -11.10 12.23 2.72
CA THR A 87 -11.62 12.28 4.10
C THR A 87 -11.09 11.11 4.92
N ASN A 88 -10.73 11.36 6.17
CA ASN A 88 -10.44 10.28 7.12
C ASN A 88 -11.74 9.56 7.49
N TRP A 89 -11.66 8.24 7.73
CA TRP A 89 -12.76 7.47 8.30
C TRP A 89 -12.25 6.51 9.38
N SER A 90 -13.14 6.15 10.30
CA SER A 90 -12.89 5.13 11.32
C SER A 90 -14.19 4.40 11.65
N THR A 91 -14.17 3.07 11.63
CA THR A 91 -15.31 2.22 12.04
C THR A 91 -14.83 0.88 12.56
N ASN A 92 -15.48 0.32 13.58
CA ASN A 92 -15.18 -1.00 14.13
C ASN A 92 -13.69 -1.26 14.41
N GLY A 93 -12.98 -0.24 14.91
CA GLY A 93 -11.54 -0.31 15.20
C GLY A 93 -10.60 -0.24 13.98
N LYS A 94 -11.15 -0.11 12.77
CA LYS A 94 -10.40 0.15 11.53
C LYS A 94 -10.40 1.64 11.21
N SER A 95 -9.34 2.13 10.59
CA SER A 95 -9.25 3.51 10.12
C SER A 95 -8.55 3.59 8.78
N GLY A 96 -8.77 4.71 8.09
CA GLY A 96 -8.20 4.91 6.77
C GLY A 96 -8.63 6.21 6.12
N VAL A 97 -8.51 6.26 4.80
CA VAL A 97 -8.93 7.40 3.97
C VAL A 97 -9.99 6.98 2.97
N ALA A 98 -10.87 7.89 2.58
CA ALA A 98 -11.82 7.71 1.51
C ALA A 98 -11.58 8.75 0.42
N PHE A 99 -11.61 8.31 -0.83
CA PHE A 99 -11.49 9.15 -2.02
C PHE A 99 -12.06 8.40 -3.24
N GLY A 100 -12.52 9.13 -4.25
CA GLY A 100 -13.02 8.52 -5.49
C GLY A 100 -14.22 7.57 -5.31
N GLY A 101 -15.00 7.75 -4.24
CA GLY A 101 -16.15 6.90 -3.92
C GLY A 101 -15.82 5.61 -3.16
N ALA A 102 -14.54 5.36 -2.83
CA ALA A 102 -14.12 4.17 -2.08
C ALA A 102 -13.44 4.54 -0.76
N SER A 103 -13.63 3.69 0.25
CA SER A 103 -12.96 3.77 1.55
C SER A 103 -11.82 2.76 1.59
N TYR A 104 -10.61 3.22 1.90
CA TYR A 104 -9.40 2.40 1.96
C TYR A 104 -8.90 2.29 3.39
N GLU A 105 -8.78 1.06 3.89
CA GLU A 105 -8.08 0.75 5.13
C GLU A 105 -6.58 0.92 4.89
N LEU A 106 -5.92 1.68 5.75
CA LEU A 106 -4.50 1.97 5.63
C LEU A 106 -3.69 1.04 6.55
N LYS A 107 -2.66 0.42 5.99
CA LYS A 107 -1.76 -0.45 6.74
C LYS A 107 -0.31 -0.24 6.31
N SER A 108 0.52 0.21 7.25
CA SER A 108 1.97 0.17 7.11
C SER A 108 2.47 -1.27 7.02
N LEU A 109 3.36 -1.54 6.07
CA LEU A 109 4.01 -2.82 5.86
C LEU A 109 5.50 -2.74 6.23
N PRO A 110 6.07 -3.79 6.85
CA PRO A 110 7.49 -3.82 7.15
C PRO A 110 8.32 -3.90 5.86
N PRO A 111 9.56 -3.36 5.84
CA PRO A 111 10.46 -3.46 4.67
C PRO A 111 10.78 -4.91 4.25
N ALA A 112 10.62 -5.87 5.17
CA ALA A 112 10.78 -7.30 4.90
C ALA A 112 9.62 -7.93 4.13
N ALA A 113 8.49 -7.22 3.96
CA ALA A 113 7.36 -7.72 3.19
C ALA A 113 7.77 -7.90 1.71
N PRO A 114 7.45 -9.03 1.05
CA PRO A 114 7.89 -9.29 -0.32
C PRO A 114 7.51 -8.19 -1.32
N VAL A 115 6.31 -7.63 -1.20
CA VAL A 115 5.82 -6.54 -2.04
C VAL A 115 6.58 -5.22 -1.82
N CYS A 116 7.23 -5.06 -0.68
CA CYS A 116 7.94 -3.85 -0.27
C CYS A 116 9.46 -3.94 -0.46
N LYS A 117 9.97 -4.99 -1.12
CA LYS A 117 11.41 -5.23 -1.27
C LYS A 117 12.11 -3.98 -1.81
N GLY A 118 13.15 -3.52 -1.09
CA GLY A 118 13.91 -2.33 -1.45
C GLY A 118 13.29 -0.99 -1.04
N ASN A 119 12.12 -0.98 -0.40
CA ASN A 119 11.41 0.23 0.01
C ASN A 119 11.21 0.26 1.53
N VAL A 120 11.68 1.33 2.17
CA VAL A 120 11.55 1.51 3.64
C VAL A 120 10.17 2.02 4.05
N ASN A 121 9.50 2.79 3.17
CA ASN A 121 8.12 3.22 3.37
C ASN A 121 7.23 2.46 2.39
N CYS A 122 6.40 1.58 2.93
CA CYS A 122 5.49 0.77 2.14
C CYS A 122 4.14 0.71 2.85
N LEU A 123 3.10 1.09 2.13
CA LEU A 123 1.73 1.10 2.63
C LEU A 123 0.85 0.22 1.76
N ARG A 124 -0.12 -0.43 2.40
CA ARG A 124 -1.23 -1.11 1.73
C ARG A 124 -2.49 -0.28 1.95
N LEU A 125 -3.16 0.07 0.86
CA LEU A 125 -4.53 0.58 0.85
C LEU A 125 -5.45 -0.56 0.39
N ALA A 126 -6.32 -1.05 1.25
CA ALA A 126 -7.31 -2.06 0.88
C ALA A 126 -8.70 -1.43 0.89
N SER A 127 -9.39 -1.44 -0.24
CA SER A 127 -10.77 -0.94 -0.27
C SER A 127 -11.65 -1.83 0.60
N MET A 128 -12.48 -1.19 1.40
CA MET A 128 -13.49 -1.85 2.23
C MET A 128 -14.70 -2.18 1.34
N PRO A 129 -15.28 -3.38 1.47
CA PRO A 129 -16.57 -3.67 0.84
C PRO A 129 -17.62 -2.67 1.32
N ASP A 130 -18.37 -2.09 0.39
CA ASP A 130 -19.42 -1.11 0.67
C ASP A 130 -20.81 -1.77 0.78
N GLY A 131 -20.87 -3.10 0.74
CA GLY A 131 -22.11 -3.89 0.75
C GLY A 131 -22.88 -3.83 -0.58
N LYS A 132 -22.40 -3.08 -1.56
CA LYS A 132 -22.94 -3.04 -2.93
C LYS A 132 -22.06 -3.82 -3.90
N THR A 133 -20.76 -3.87 -3.61
CA THR A 133 -19.78 -4.64 -4.37
C THR A 133 -18.85 -5.40 -3.42
N ASP A 134 -18.64 -6.70 -3.68
CA ASP A 134 -17.64 -7.50 -2.95
C ASP A 134 -16.23 -7.33 -3.52
N ALA A 135 -16.08 -6.51 -4.57
CA ALA A 135 -14.80 -6.25 -5.21
C ALA A 135 -13.91 -5.41 -4.30
N THR A 136 -12.90 -6.05 -3.71
CA THR A 136 -11.87 -5.37 -2.94
C THR A 136 -10.67 -5.06 -3.83
N THR A 137 -10.32 -3.79 -3.93
CA THR A 137 -9.11 -3.31 -4.62
C THR A 137 -8.03 -3.11 -3.58
N THR A 138 -6.88 -3.74 -3.79
CA THR A 138 -5.69 -3.50 -2.96
C THR A 138 -4.65 -2.75 -3.77
N ILE A 139 -4.16 -1.64 -3.22
CA ILE A 139 -3.10 -0.81 -3.80
C ILE A 139 -1.91 -0.86 -2.85
N TYR A 140 -0.73 -1.16 -3.38
CA TYR A 140 0.51 -1.09 -2.63
C TYR A 140 1.28 0.16 -3.06
N LEU A 141 1.63 0.98 -2.08
CA LEU A 141 2.26 2.28 -2.26
C LEU A 141 3.65 2.28 -1.65
N THR A 142 4.64 2.82 -2.37
CA THR A 142 6.01 3.00 -1.87
C THR A 142 6.54 4.41 -2.02
N ARG A 143 7.54 4.72 -1.18
CA ARG A 143 8.33 5.95 -1.21
C ARG A 143 9.76 5.75 -0.70
#